data_AF-A0A0C2ZEM8-F1
#
_entry.id   AF-A0A0C2ZEM8-F1
#
_cell.length_a   1.000
_cell.length_b   1.000
_cell.length_c   1.000
_cell.angle_alpha   90.00
_cell.angle_beta   90.00
_cell.angle_gamma   90.00
#
_symmetry.space_group_name_H-M   'P 1'
#
loop_
_entity.id
_entity.type
_entity.pdbx_description
1 polymer ?
#
loop_
_entity_poly.entity_id
_entity_poly.type
_entity_poly.pdbx_seq_one_letter_code
_entity_poly.pdbx_strand_id
1 'polypeptide(L)'
;MAALICQGKAPHGSIAPLPISKDDLFKLDVDDDVWQNVGLEDSINGLSPAWLAEERVCSGIKYLLELRHCEEEETCLLRERKALTEWFTEEWSWLQNAKVAADNDLIYELDCKISELASLCLSWQLKLSEMPSLPRETWGISIEELHAASCTSPEVDPADSEEETLDDADSENEEENLPIDDELLDVAEEFALADEYHHLPELISKVTHCHLQWW
;
A
#
# COMPACT_ATOMS: atom_id res chain seq x y z
N MET A 1 31.41 -2.54 29.86
CA MET A 1 32.69 -2.81 29.16
C MET A 1 33.65 -1.64 29.19
N ALA A 2 33.28 -0.43 28.73
CA ALA A 2 34.19 0.74 28.76
C ALA A 2 34.86 1.00 30.11
N ALA A 3 34.09 0.94 31.21
CA ALA A 3 34.63 1.09 32.57
C ALA A 3 35.66 0.02 32.95
N LEU A 4 35.53 -1.22 32.45
CA LEU A 4 36.48 -2.31 32.71
C LEU A 4 37.77 -2.15 31.90
N ILE A 5 37.66 -1.62 30.67
CA ILE A 5 38.80 -1.27 29.82
C ILE A 5 39.60 -0.12 30.46
N CYS A 6 38.93 0.96 30.88
CA CYS A 6 39.58 2.07 31.58
C CYS A 6 40.25 1.66 32.90
N GLN A 7 39.70 0.64 33.58
CA GLN A 7 40.27 0.08 34.81
C GLN A 7 41.39 -0.95 34.56
N GLY A 8 41.75 -1.25 33.31
CA GLY A 8 42.76 -2.26 32.97
C GLY A 8 42.37 -3.69 33.35
N LYS A 9 41.09 -3.95 33.60
CA LYS A 9 40.55 -5.27 33.98
C LYS A 9 40.03 -6.06 32.78
N ALA A 10 39.94 -5.42 31.61
CA ALA A 10 39.56 -6.07 30.37
C ALA A 10 40.79 -6.72 29.69
N PRO A 11 40.60 -7.82 28.94
CA PRO A 11 41.66 -8.40 28.11
C PRO A 11 42.32 -7.37 27.19
N HIS A 12 43.62 -7.54 26.93
CA HIS A 12 44.37 -6.70 25.99
C HIS A 12 43.70 -6.72 24.61
N GLY A 13 43.46 -5.54 24.04
CA GLY A 13 42.77 -5.38 22.75
C GLY A 13 41.25 -5.29 22.84
N SER A 14 40.65 -5.31 24.03
CA SER A 14 39.20 -5.17 24.18
C SER A 14 38.70 -3.80 23.68
N ILE A 15 37.76 -3.82 22.74
CA ILE A 15 37.02 -2.64 22.25
C ILE A 15 35.65 -2.62 22.94
N ALA A 16 35.22 -1.45 23.44
CA ALA A 16 33.89 -1.33 24.00
C ALA A 16 32.84 -1.33 22.87
N PRO A 17 31.77 -2.13 22.95
CA PRO A 17 30.68 -2.04 22.00
C PRO A 17 30.01 -0.66 22.06
N LEU A 18 29.44 -0.24 20.93
CA LEU A 18 28.68 1.00 20.84
C LEU A 18 27.49 0.95 21.84
N PRO A 19 27.32 1.97 22.69
CA PRO A 19 26.23 1.99 23.65
C PRO A 19 24.90 2.21 22.92
N ILE A 20 23.96 1.28 23.11
CA ILE A 20 22.61 1.40 22.57
C ILE A 20 21.80 2.33 23.50
N SER A 21 21.15 3.33 22.91
CA SER A 21 20.19 4.20 23.61
C SER A 21 19.02 3.36 24.12
N LYS A 22 18.72 3.42 25.42
CA LYS A 22 17.58 2.67 25.99
C LYS A 22 16.23 3.22 25.50
N ASP A 23 16.20 4.52 25.20
CA ASP A 23 14.99 5.21 24.76
C ASP A 23 14.68 4.90 23.28
N ASP A 24 15.68 4.47 22.51
CA ASP A 24 15.56 4.12 21.09
C ASP A 24 15.76 2.63 20.82
N LEU A 25 15.90 1.80 21.86
CA LEU A 25 16.08 0.35 21.72
C LEU A 25 14.96 -0.31 20.90
N PHE A 26 13.73 0.20 21.03
CA PHE A 26 12.56 -0.29 20.31
C PHE A 26 12.34 0.38 18.95
N LYS A 27 13.19 1.35 18.59
CA LYS A 27 13.19 2.00 17.26
C LYS A 27 14.33 1.49 16.37
N LEU A 28 15.12 0.54 16.85
CA LEU A 28 16.19 -0.05 16.08
C LEU A 28 15.62 -0.77 14.87
N ASP A 29 16.07 -0.39 13.68
CA ASP A 29 15.74 -1.04 12.42
C ASP A 29 16.81 -2.08 12.04
N VAL A 30 16.52 -2.93 11.07
CA VAL A 30 17.44 -3.95 10.54
C VAL A 30 18.69 -3.32 9.91
N ASP A 31 18.58 -2.08 9.45
CA ASP A 31 19.68 -1.33 8.85
C ASP A 31 20.64 -0.66 9.87
N ASP A 32 20.29 -0.66 11.15
CA ASP A 32 21.13 -0.02 12.17
C ASP A 32 22.45 -0.78 12.41
N ASP A 33 23.52 -0.01 12.64
CA ASP A 33 24.89 -0.51 12.83
C ASP A 33 25.04 -1.52 13.99
N VAL A 34 24.04 -1.60 14.88
CA VAL A 34 24.00 -2.57 15.99
C VAL A 34 23.97 -4.02 15.50
N TRP A 35 23.46 -4.27 14.28
CA TRP A 35 23.40 -5.60 13.66
C TRP A 35 24.69 -5.97 12.92
N GLN A 36 25.66 -5.06 12.82
CA GLN A 36 26.93 -5.34 12.19
C GLN A 36 27.85 -6.12 13.14
N ASN A 37 28.09 -7.41 12.84
CA ASN A 37 29.02 -8.29 13.57
C ASN A 37 30.50 -7.98 13.28
N VAL A 38 30.86 -6.71 13.11
CA VAL A 38 32.24 -6.29 12.86
C VAL A 38 33.01 -6.34 14.19
N GLY A 39 33.98 -7.25 14.29
CA GLY A 39 34.91 -7.34 15.43
C GLY A 39 34.67 -8.47 16.44
N LEU A 40 33.84 -9.48 16.11
CA LEU A 40 33.65 -10.69 16.93
C LEU A 40 34.69 -11.81 16.66
N GLU A 41 35.83 -11.52 16.02
CA GLU A 41 36.73 -12.56 15.56
C GLU A 41 37.77 -12.99 16.61
N ASP A 42 37.56 -14.19 17.19
CA ASP A 42 38.54 -15.00 17.95
C ASP A 42 39.29 -16.00 17.03
N SER A 43 39.40 -15.74 15.72
CA SER A 43 39.99 -16.73 14.80
C SER A 43 41.52 -16.70 14.79
N ILE A 44 42.10 -17.89 14.91
CA ILE A 44 43.53 -18.18 15.02
C ILE A 44 44.32 -17.77 13.75
N ASN A 45 43.62 -17.41 12.65
CA ASN A 45 44.22 -17.00 11.37
C ASN A 45 43.91 -15.54 10.95
N GLY A 46 43.12 -14.79 11.71
CA GLY A 46 43.11 -13.32 11.72
C GLY A 46 42.66 -12.56 10.47
N LEU A 47 41.91 -13.17 9.54
CA LEU A 47 41.41 -12.48 8.34
C LEU A 47 39.91 -12.70 8.17
N SER A 48 39.14 -11.67 8.54
CA SER A 48 37.71 -11.59 8.26
C SER A 48 37.43 -11.63 6.75
N PRO A 49 36.31 -12.23 6.30
CA PRO A 49 35.91 -12.19 4.89
C PRO A 49 35.76 -10.75 4.39
N ALA A 50 36.11 -10.50 3.13
CA ALA A 50 36.06 -9.15 2.55
C ALA A 50 34.66 -8.54 2.58
N TRP A 51 33.59 -9.33 2.44
CA TRP A 51 32.20 -8.85 2.54
C TRP A 51 31.81 -8.36 3.94
N LEU A 52 32.64 -8.64 4.96
CA LEU A 52 32.43 -8.22 6.35
C LEU A 52 33.43 -7.13 6.78
N ALA A 53 34.66 -7.15 6.24
CA ALA A 53 35.75 -6.28 6.70
C ALA A 53 36.22 -5.23 5.69
N GLU A 54 35.89 -5.37 4.41
CA GLU A 54 36.23 -4.39 3.38
C GLU A 54 35.02 -3.53 3.03
N GLU A 55 35.04 -2.27 3.47
CA GLU A 55 33.94 -1.31 3.27
C GLU A 55 33.51 -1.19 1.80
N ARG A 56 34.46 -1.27 0.86
CA ARG A 56 34.16 -1.22 -0.58
C ARG A 56 33.34 -2.42 -1.05
N VAL A 57 33.61 -3.60 -0.48
CA VAL A 57 32.85 -4.82 -0.79
C VAL A 57 31.48 -4.76 -0.14
N CYS A 58 31.39 -4.33 1.12
CA CYS A 58 30.11 -4.12 1.81
C CYS A 58 29.22 -3.13 1.05
N SER A 59 29.74 -1.94 0.76
CA SER A 59 29.06 -0.91 -0.04
C SER A 59 28.68 -1.43 -1.43
N GLY A 60 29.56 -2.17 -2.09
CA GLY A 60 29.28 -2.78 -3.40
C GLY A 60 28.11 -3.77 -3.35
N ILE A 61 28.03 -4.61 -2.30
CA ILE A 61 26.91 -5.52 -2.09
C ILE A 61 25.62 -4.74 -1.84
N LYS A 62 25.65 -3.69 -0.99
CA LYS A 62 24.48 -2.84 -0.74
C LYS A 62 23.95 -2.23 -2.03
N TYR A 63 24.81 -1.60 -2.83
CA TYR A 63 24.38 -1.01 -4.11
C TYR A 63 23.85 -2.05 -5.12
N LEU A 64 24.43 -3.25 -5.13
CA LEU A 64 23.94 -4.33 -5.98
C LEU A 64 22.53 -4.78 -5.56
N LEU A 65 22.28 -4.91 -4.25
CA LEU A 65 20.98 -5.30 -3.72
C LEU A 65 19.94 -4.19 -3.96
N GLU A 66 20.31 -2.92 -3.73
CA GLU A 66 19.46 -1.77 -3.99
C GLU A 66 19.05 -1.71 -5.47
N LEU A 67 20.01 -1.90 -6.38
CA LEU A 67 19.72 -1.95 -7.82
C LEU A 67 18.72 -3.06 -8.14
N ARG A 68 18.88 -4.26 -7.56
CA ARG A 68 17.95 -5.38 -7.76
C ARG A 68 16.57 -5.08 -7.21
N HIS A 69 16.51 -4.43 -6.06
CA HIS A 69 15.26 -4.01 -5.45
C HIS A 69 14.54 -2.98 -6.34
N CYS A 70 15.24 -1.98 -6.86
CA CYS A 70 14.66 -1.03 -7.81
C CYS A 70 14.15 -1.71 -9.09
N GLU A 71 14.89 -2.69 -9.65
CA GLU A 71 14.46 -3.45 -10.83
C GLU A 71 13.19 -4.28 -10.55
N GLU A 72 13.11 -4.89 -9.36
CA GLU A 72 11.93 -5.64 -8.91
C GLU A 72 10.73 -4.72 -8.73
N GLU A 73 10.91 -3.61 -8.01
CA GLU A 73 9.89 -2.61 -7.72
C GLU A 73 9.35 -1.98 -9.02
N GLU A 74 10.22 -1.60 -9.95
CA GLU A 74 9.80 -1.11 -11.27
C GLU A 74 8.91 -2.15 -11.98
N THR A 75 9.28 -3.43 -11.91
CA THR A 75 8.49 -4.50 -12.51
C THR A 75 7.13 -4.68 -11.80
N CYS A 76 7.09 -4.59 -10.47
CA CYS A 76 5.86 -4.64 -9.68
C CYS A 76 4.93 -3.49 -10.03
N LEU A 77 5.44 -2.26 -10.01
CA LEU A 77 4.70 -1.05 -10.36
C LEU A 77 4.12 -1.10 -11.78
N LEU A 78 4.85 -1.63 -12.76
CA LEU A 78 4.33 -1.81 -14.12
C LEU A 78 3.18 -2.85 -14.17
N ARG A 79 3.25 -3.93 -13.38
CA ARG A 79 2.15 -4.91 -13.29
C ARG A 79 0.93 -4.29 -12.62
N GLU A 80 1.11 -3.53 -11.55
CA GLU A 80 0.01 -2.85 -10.85
C GLU A 80 -0.66 -1.81 -11.75
N ARG A 81 0.13 -0.98 -12.44
CA ARG A 81 -0.38 -0.03 -13.43
C ARG A 81 -1.23 -0.74 -14.49
N LYS A 82 -0.73 -1.86 -15.01
CA LYS A 82 -1.45 -2.67 -15.99
C LYS A 82 -2.78 -3.18 -15.43
N ALA A 83 -2.76 -3.78 -14.23
CA ALA A 83 -3.97 -4.30 -13.58
C ALA A 83 -5.00 -3.20 -13.34
N LEU A 84 -4.55 -2.02 -12.93
CA LEU A 84 -5.39 -0.85 -12.70
C LEU A 84 -6.04 -0.36 -14.00
N THR A 85 -5.27 -0.26 -15.10
CA THR A 85 -5.83 0.12 -16.42
C THR A 85 -6.82 -0.93 -16.93
N GLU A 86 -6.49 -2.22 -16.81
CA GLU A 86 -7.39 -3.33 -17.20
C GLU A 86 -8.71 -3.28 -16.42
N TRP A 87 -8.63 -3.17 -15.09
CA TRP A 87 -9.81 -3.01 -14.23
C TRP A 87 -10.66 -1.81 -14.64
N PHE A 88 -10.05 -0.64 -14.83
CA PHE A 88 -10.78 0.56 -15.22
C PHE A 88 -11.48 0.38 -16.57
N THR A 89 -10.79 -0.15 -17.57
CA THR A 89 -11.36 -0.35 -18.91
C THR A 89 -12.56 -1.29 -18.90
N GLU A 90 -12.49 -2.35 -18.10
CA GLU A 90 -13.58 -3.28 -17.91
C GLU A 90 -14.76 -2.59 -17.22
N GLU A 91 -14.52 -1.96 -16.07
CA GLU A 91 -15.56 -1.30 -15.27
C GLU A 91 -16.26 -0.18 -16.05
N TRP A 92 -15.50 0.63 -16.78
CA TRP A 92 -16.02 1.67 -17.65
C TRP A 92 -16.95 1.08 -18.73
N SER A 93 -16.52 0.00 -19.39
CA SER A 93 -17.34 -0.70 -20.38
C SER A 93 -18.64 -1.25 -19.78
N TRP A 94 -18.58 -1.85 -18.59
CA TRP A 94 -19.76 -2.36 -17.89
C TRP A 94 -20.75 -1.25 -17.56
N LEU A 95 -20.30 -0.12 -17.01
CA LEU A 95 -21.17 1.02 -16.70
C LEU A 95 -21.81 1.63 -17.94
N GLN A 96 -21.04 1.79 -19.03
CA GLN A 96 -21.58 2.31 -20.29
C GLN A 96 -22.64 1.35 -20.88
N ASN A 97 -22.37 0.04 -20.87
CA ASN A 97 -23.33 -0.95 -21.33
C ASN A 97 -24.59 -1.00 -20.45
N ALA A 98 -24.43 -0.91 -19.13
CA ALA A 98 -25.53 -0.84 -18.18
C ALA A 98 -26.40 0.39 -18.45
N LYS A 99 -25.79 1.56 -18.67
CA LYS A 99 -26.52 2.80 -19.00
C LYS A 99 -27.33 2.67 -20.29
N VAL A 100 -26.79 2.03 -21.32
CA VAL A 100 -27.52 1.79 -22.59
C VAL A 100 -28.71 0.84 -22.40
N ALA A 101 -28.59 -0.13 -21.48
CA ALA A 101 -29.64 -1.11 -21.20
C ALA A 101 -30.63 -0.69 -20.09
N ALA A 102 -30.35 0.41 -19.39
CA ALA A 102 -31.10 0.83 -18.21
C ALA A 102 -32.46 1.45 -18.54
N ASP A 103 -33.41 1.23 -17.62
CA ASP A 103 -34.66 1.98 -17.58
C ASP A 103 -34.41 3.42 -17.12
N ASN A 104 -35.30 4.35 -17.49
CA ASN A 104 -35.15 5.79 -17.19
C ASN A 104 -34.89 6.09 -15.71
N ASP A 105 -35.42 5.26 -14.80
CA ASP A 105 -35.28 5.44 -13.35
C ASP A 105 -33.85 5.20 -12.85
N LEU A 106 -33.03 4.44 -13.59
CA LEU A 106 -31.65 4.09 -13.22
C LEU A 106 -30.59 4.93 -13.94
N ILE A 107 -30.96 5.66 -14.99
CA ILE A 107 -30.01 6.42 -15.82
C ILE A 107 -29.27 7.47 -14.99
N TYR A 108 -29.97 8.18 -14.10
CA TYR A 108 -29.37 9.22 -13.27
C TYR A 108 -28.27 8.66 -12.35
N GLU A 109 -28.55 7.56 -11.65
CA GLU A 109 -27.57 6.94 -10.75
C GLU A 109 -26.36 6.42 -11.54
N LEU A 110 -26.59 5.81 -12.71
CA LEU A 110 -25.50 5.36 -13.58
C LEU A 110 -24.65 6.53 -14.09
N ASP A 111 -25.26 7.68 -14.37
CA ASP A 111 -24.53 8.90 -14.74
C ASP A 111 -23.68 9.45 -13.59
N CYS A 112 -24.18 9.41 -12.35
CA CYS A 112 -23.40 9.74 -11.17
C CYS A 112 -22.19 8.80 -11.05
N LYS A 113 -22.39 7.48 -11.16
CA LYS A 113 -21.31 6.49 -11.07
C LYS A 113 -20.27 6.63 -12.17
N ILE A 114 -20.71 6.90 -13.40
CA ILE A 114 -19.81 7.18 -14.54
C ILE A 114 -18.98 8.43 -14.26
N SER A 115 -19.58 9.48 -13.69
CA SER A 115 -18.89 10.72 -13.37
C SER A 115 -17.85 10.52 -12.25
N GLU A 116 -18.22 9.78 -11.20
CA GLU A 116 -17.31 9.37 -10.12
C GLU A 116 -16.11 8.59 -10.68
N LEU A 117 -16.38 7.56 -11.50
CA LEU A 117 -15.33 6.72 -12.07
C LEU A 117 -14.40 7.52 -12.99
N ALA A 118 -14.92 8.44 -13.79
CA ALA A 118 -14.11 9.34 -14.62
C ALA A 118 -13.23 10.27 -13.77
N SER A 119 -13.74 10.81 -12.66
CA SER A 119 -12.95 11.63 -11.74
C SER A 119 -11.80 10.84 -11.09
N LEU A 120 -12.07 9.59 -10.72
CA LEU A 120 -11.07 8.66 -10.20
C LEU A 120 -9.97 8.41 -11.25
N CYS A 121 -10.37 8.17 -12.51
CA CYS A 121 -9.46 8.01 -13.64
C CYS A 121 -8.52 9.19 -13.81
N LEU A 122 -9.04 10.42 -13.74
CA LEU A 122 -8.23 11.64 -13.85
C LEU A 122 -7.18 11.71 -12.73
N SER A 123 -7.61 11.42 -11.50
CA SER A 123 -6.71 11.43 -10.34
C SER A 123 -5.58 10.39 -10.48
N TRP A 124 -5.89 9.21 -11.03
CA TRP A 124 -4.93 8.15 -11.27
C TRP A 124 -3.99 8.47 -12.41
N GLN A 125 -4.49 8.99 -13.54
CA GLN A 125 -3.65 9.42 -14.66
C GLN A 125 -2.66 10.50 -14.27
N LEU A 126 -3.06 11.44 -13.39
CA LEU A 126 -2.17 12.47 -12.87
C LEU A 126 -1.03 11.85 -12.05
N LYS A 127 -1.35 10.94 -11.12
CA LYS A 127 -0.34 10.24 -10.29
C LYS A 127 0.59 9.35 -11.11
N LEU A 128 0.06 8.70 -12.15
CA LEU A 128 0.81 7.82 -13.04
C LEU A 128 1.61 8.57 -14.12
N SER A 129 1.50 9.91 -14.20
CA SER A 129 2.19 10.72 -15.22
C SER A 129 3.71 10.76 -15.03
N GLU A 130 4.18 10.55 -13.79
CA GLU A 130 5.61 10.47 -13.46
C GLU A 130 6.24 9.14 -13.89
N MET A 131 5.41 8.11 -14.11
CA MET A 131 5.84 6.76 -14.46
C MET A 131 5.82 6.53 -15.98
N PRO A 132 6.73 5.70 -16.52
CA PRO A 132 6.71 5.30 -17.92
C PRO A 132 5.36 4.68 -18.31
N SER A 133 4.76 5.16 -19.41
CA SER A 133 3.51 4.61 -19.92
C SER A 133 3.71 3.23 -20.55
N LEU A 134 2.67 2.40 -20.47
CA LEU A 134 2.69 1.08 -21.09
C LEU A 134 2.41 1.21 -22.60
N PRO A 135 3.05 0.38 -23.46
CA PRO A 135 2.72 0.34 -24.87
C PRO A 135 1.24 -0.06 -25.07
N ARG A 136 0.47 0.77 -25.79
CA ARG A 136 -0.98 0.59 -26.00
C ARG A 136 -1.82 0.72 -24.72
N GLU A 137 -1.34 1.47 -23.73
CA GLU A 137 -2.17 1.85 -22.60
C GLU A 137 -3.34 2.71 -23.10
N THR A 138 -4.55 2.18 -23.02
CA THR A 138 -5.78 2.90 -23.35
C THR A 138 -6.76 2.67 -22.21
N TRP A 139 -7.18 3.75 -21.55
CA TRP A 139 -8.15 3.70 -20.45
C TRP A 139 -9.59 3.51 -20.95
N GLY A 140 -9.81 3.32 -22.25
CA GLY A 140 -11.15 3.10 -22.83
C GLY A 140 -12.05 4.34 -22.86
N ILE A 141 -11.66 5.40 -22.16
CA ILE A 141 -12.35 6.69 -22.11
C ILE A 141 -11.66 7.72 -23.02
N SER A 142 -12.44 8.49 -23.78
CA SER A 142 -11.91 9.60 -24.58
C SER A 142 -11.65 10.84 -23.70
N ILE A 143 -10.76 11.71 -24.17
CA ILE A 143 -10.46 12.99 -23.49
C ILE A 143 -11.72 13.87 -23.38
N GLU A 144 -12.62 13.76 -24.36
CA GLU A 144 -13.87 14.51 -24.40
C GLU A 144 -14.86 14.02 -23.33
N GLU A 145 -14.97 12.70 -23.14
CA GLU A 145 -15.81 12.08 -22.10
C GLU A 145 -15.29 12.37 -20.68
N LEU A 146 -13.97 12.38 -20.50
CA LEU A 146 -13.34 12.79 -19.24
C LEU A 146 -13.70 14.24 -18.87
N HIS A 147 -13.66 15.15 -19.84
CA HIS A 147 -13.96 16.55 -19.60
C HIS A 147 -15.46 16.79 -19.34
N ALA A 148 -16.34 16.05 -20.03
CA ALA A 148 -17.78 16.11 -19.79
C ALA A 148 -18.15 15.62 -18.37
N ALA A 149 -17.56 14.50 -17.94
CA ALA A 149 -17.78 13.96 -16.60
C ALA A 149 -17.27 14.89 -15.50
N SER A 150 -16.13 15.56 -15.71
CA SER A 150 -15.58 16.53 -14.76
C SER A 150 -16.43 17.81 -14.62
N CYS A 151 -17.18 18.21 -15.65
CA CYS A 151 -18.01 19.41 -15.64
C CYS A 151 -19.44 19.18 -15.11
N THR A 152 -19.85 17.94 -14.83
CA THR A 152 -21.23 17.62 -14.38
C THR A 152 -21.36 17.57 -12.86
N SER A 153 -20.33 17.98 -12.12
CA SER A 153 -20.46 18.25 -10.68
C SER A 153 -21.50 19.36 -10.51
N PRO A 154 -22.52 19.22 -9.64
CA PRO A 154 -23.43 20.32 -9.33
C PRO A 154 -22.63 21.47 -8.73
N GLU A 155 -22.36 22.48 -9.55
CA GLU A 155 -21.91 23.78 -9.10
C GLU A 155 -23.05 24.32 -8.23
N VAL A 156 -22.83 24.39 -6.92
CA VAL A 156 -23.74 25.06 -6.02
C VAL A 156 -23.71 26.54 -6.41
N ASP A 157 -24.73 26.99 -7.14
CA ASP A 157 -24.89 28.37 -7.60
C ASP A 157 -24.68 29.36 -6.43
N PRO A 158 -23.71 30.28 -6.50
CA PRO A 158 -23.56 31.34 -5.52
C PRO A 158 -24.45 32.52 -5.92
N ALA A 159 -25.77 32.36 -5.80
CA ALA A 159 -26.72 33.45 -6.02
C ALA A 159 -27.99 33.28 -5.17
N ASP A 160 -27.89 33.56 -3.88
CA ASP A 160 -28.75 34.57 -3.26
C ASP A 160 -28.17 35.04 -1.92
N SER A 161 -27.59 36.23 -1.94
CA SER A 161 -27.30 37.00 -0.74
C SER A 161 -28.58 37.74 -0.34
N GLU A 162 -29.42 37.10 0.46
CA GLU A 162 -30.44 37.79 1.25
C GLU A 162 -30.12 37.59 2.73
N GLU A 163 -29.62 38.67 3.32
CA GLU A 163 -29.32 38.84 4.74
C GLU A 163 -30.64 38.81 5.54
N GLU A 164 -31.03 37.65 6.08
CA GLU A 164 -32.11 37.54 7.06
C GLU A 164 -31.55 37.00 8.38
N THR A 165 -31.28 37.98 9.25
CA THR A 165 -31.33 37.97 10.71
C THR A 165 -31.47 36.62 11.44
N LEU A 166 -30.45 36.36 12.26
CA LEU A 166 -30.42 35.42 13.38
C LEU A 166 -31.67 35.56 14.25
N ASP A 167 -32.43 34.47 14.41
CA ASP A 167 -33.32 34.30 15.56
C ASP A 167 -32.95 32.97 16.25
N ASP A 168 -32.52 33.10 17.50
CA ASP A 168 -32.18 32.05 18.44
C ASP A 168 -33.41 31.18 18.70
N ALA A 169 -33.36 29.91 18.34
CA ALA A 169 -34.27 28.90 18.85
C ALA A 169 -33.45 27.66 19.25
N ASP A 170 -33.24 27.54 20.56
CA ASP A 170 -32.80 26.32 21.24
C ASP A 170 -33.53 25.10 20.66
N SER A 171 -32.79 24.26 19.93
CA SER A 171 -33.20 22.89 19.65
C SER A 171 -32.18 21.99 20.35
N GLU A 172 -32.56 21.53 21.53
CA GLU A 172 -31.86 20.47 22.24
C GLU A 172 -31.70 19.27 21.30
N ASN A 173 -30.45 19.02 20.90
CA ASN A 173 -30.08 17.85 20.12
C ASN A 173 -30.12 16.64 21.05
N GLU A 174 -31.26 15.95 21.11
CA GLU A 174 -31.31 14.59 21.65
C GLU A 174 -30.54 13.69 20.68
N GLU A 175 -29.27 13.48 20.99
CA GLU A 175 -28.38 12.51 20.36
C GLU A 175 -28.92 11.11 20.69
N GLU A 176 -29.80 10.59 19.83
CA GLU A 176 -30.32 9.24 19.90
C GLU A 176 -29.16 8.26 19.60
N ASN A 177 -28.41 7.90 20.64
CA ASN A 177 -27.47 6.79 20.62
C ASN A 177 -28.25 5.50 20.38
N LEU A 178 -28.45 5.15 19.10
CA LEU A 178 -28.90 3.83 18.72
C LEU A 178 -27.84 2.82 19.19
N PRO A 179 -28.21 1.83 20.02
CA PRO A 179 -27.27 0.79 20.42
C PRO A 179 -26.92 0.00 19.16
N ILE A 180 -25.65 0.09 18.76
CA ILE A 180 -25.06 -0.84 17.80
C ILE A 180 -25.21 -2.21 18.42
N ASP A 181 -26.03 -3.04 17.79
CA ASP A 181 -26.32 -4.40 18.23
C ASP A 181 -25.05 -5.24 18.04
N ASP A 182 -24.34 -5.51 19.14
CA ASP A 182 -23.11 -6.33 19.16
C ASP A 182 -23.33 -7.70 18.48
N GLU A 183 -24.57 -8.19 18.42
CA GLU A 183 -24.95 -9.44 17.75
C GLU A 183 -24.79 -9.39 16.22
N LEU A 184 -24.93 -8.21 15.59
CA LEU A 184 -24.71 -8.04 14.15
C LEU A 184 -23.23 -8.06 13.77
N LEU A 185 -22.36 -7.61 14.67
CA LEU A 185 -20.92 -7.61 14.46
C LEU A 185 -20.35 -9.03 14.53
N ASP A 186 -20.83 -9.83 15.49
CA ASP A 186 -20.46 -11.25 15.64
C ASP A 186 -20.87 -12.07 14.40
N VAL A 187 -22.04 -11.81 13.81
CA VAL A 187 -22.50 -12.49 12.59
C VAL A 187 -21.63 -12.14 11.38
N ALA A 188 -21.20 -10.88 11.26
CA ALA A 188 -20.31 -10.45 10.18
C ALA A 188 -18.91 -11.10 10.30
N GLU A 189 -18.39 -11.22 11.53
CA GLU A 189 -17.13 -11.91 11.82
C GLU A 189 -17.23 -13.42 11.56
N GLU A 190 -18.32 -14.07 11.95
CA GLU A 190 -18.55 -15.50 11.67
C GLU A 190 -18.64 -15.78 10.16
N PHE A 191 -19.29 -14.90 9.38
CA PHE A 191 -19.37 -15.05 7.93
C PHE A 191 -18.01 -14.88 7.25
N ALA A 192 -17.19 -13.93 7.71
CA ALA A 192 -15.83 -13.74 7.19
C ALA A 192 -14.92 -14.95 7.49
N LEU A 193 -15.03 -15.54 8.69
CA LEU A 193 -14.29 -16.75 9.06
C LEU A 193 -14.76 -17.99 8.29
N ALA A 194 -16.05 -18.11 7.99
CA ALA A 194 -16.57 -19.24 7.22
C ALA A 194 -16.05 -19.24 5.77
N ASP A 195 -15.96 -18.07 5.13
CA ASP A 195 -15.43 -17.93 3.76
C ASP A 195 -13.95 -18.35 3.67
N GLU A 196 -13.15 -18.01 4.68
CA GLU A 196 -11.73 -18.39 4.76
C GLU A 196 -11.52 -19.92 4.84
N TYR A 197 -12.46 -20.67 5.45
CA TYR A 197 -12.35 -22.13 5.58
C TYR A 197 -12.89 -22.92 4.38
N HIS A 198 -13.77 -22.34 3.55
CA HIS A 198 -14.35 -23.03 2.41
C HIS A 198 -13.39 -23.18 1.20
N HIS A 199 -12.25 -22.50 1.21
CA HIS A 199 -11.22 -22.60 0.14
C HIS A 199 -10.12 -23.65 0.41
N LEU A 200 -10.05 -24.21 1.61
CA LEU A 200 -9.04 -25.22 1.98
C LEU A 200 -9.16 -26.59 1.26
N PRO A 201 -10.35 -27.11 0.87
CA PRO A 201 -10.42 -28.42 0.20
C PRO A 201 -9.89 -28.40 -1.24
N GLU A 202 -9.98 -27.28 -1.96
CA GLU A 202 -9.55 -27.19 -3.36
C GLU A 202 -8.03 -26.97 -3.53
N LEU A 203 -7.37 -26.37 -2.54
CA LEU A 203 -5.92 -26.12 -2.57
C LEU A 203 -5.11 -27.40 -2.28
N ILE A 204 -5.60 -28.30 -1.42
CA ILE A 204 -4.90 -29.55 -1.09
C ILE A 204 -4.94 -30.56 -2.27
N SER A 205 -6.01 -30.56 -3.08
CA SER A 205 -6.10 -31.42 -4.26
C SER A 205 -5.27 -30.93 -5.44
N LYS A 206 -5.01 -29.63 -5.58
CA LYS A 206 -4.19 -29.08 -6.68
C LYS A 206 -2.69 -29.25 -6.43
N VAL A 207 -2.22 -29.16 -5.18
CA VAL A 207 -0.80 -29.31 -4.84
C VAL A 207 -0.31 -30.75 -5.01
N THR A 208 -1.15 -31.75 -4.75
CA THR A 208 -0.76 -33.16 -4.89
C THR A 208 -0.70 -33.65 -6.34
N HIS A 209 -1.37 -32.97 -7.29
CA HIS A 209 -1.31 -33.36 -8.70
C HIS A 209 -0.12 -32.76 -9.46
N CYS A 210 0.35 -31.56 -9.07
CA CYS A 210 1.52 -30.93 -9.71
C CYS A 210 2.87 -31.57 -9.34
N HIS A 211 2.97 -32.27 -8.21
CA HIS A 211 4.25 -32.81 -7.74
C HIS A 211 4.66 -34.18 -8.34
N LEU A 212 3.79 -34.82 -9.12
CA LEU A 212 4.06 -36.12 -9.77
C LEU A 212 4.41 -36.02 -11.26
N GLN A 213 4.62 -34.82 -11.80
CA GLN A 213 5.03 -34.60 -13.21
C GLN A 213 6.46 -34.08 -13.37
N TRP A 214 7.24 -34.01 -12.30
CA TRP A 214 8.65 -33.57 -12.33
C TRP A 214 9.60 -34.52 -11.59
N TRP A 215 9.43 -35.83 -11.80
CA TRP A 215 10.47 -36.86 -11.64
C TRP A 215 10.31 -37.91 -12.73
#